data_AF-A0A1C6KRY1-F1
#
_entry.id   AF-A0A1C6KRY1-F1
#
_cell.length_a   1.000
_cell.length_b   1.000
_cell.length_c   1.000
_cell.angle_alpha   90.00
_cell.angle_beta   90.00
_cell.angle_gamma   90.00
#
_symmetry.space_group_name_H-M   'P 1'
#
loop_
_entity.id
_entity.type
_entity.pdbx_description
1 polymer ?
#
loop_
_entity_poly.entity_id
_entity_poly.type
_entity_poly.pdbx_seq_one_letter_code
_entity_poly.pdbx_strand_id
1 'polypeptide(L)'
;MNKKTVYEFFIGLLALMLALMLVIDIFIPLPKEVTLSFYYIDNIVRLIFIGDYMIRFVIAKGKRIFIKNNMIDLMSIIPLRAYIKIASLINLAYIIEPNVIIKVFKMFMLGIFFVKFKVKTKEEIRTNRVYYLLIISTTIIVIGAVIISLIEGISLGDALWWSFVTFTTVGYGDVVLKTQLGRSIAVILMVFGVGFIGITSTAIALRVLNGGKKEKNTSYKNKVLEGIKLMLDNYDSLSDEDIDNIVKILKSLRDKEG
;
A
#
# COMPACT_ATOMS: atom_id res chain seq x y z
N MET A 1 -12.92 7.60 21.08
CA MET A 1 -11.85 6.94 20.31
C MET A 1 -11.11 5.98 21.25
N ASN A 2 -10.95 4.71 20.88
CA ASN A 2 -10.38 3.70 21.78
C ASN A 2 -8.88 3.98 22.02
N LYS A 3 -8.34 3.71 23.22
CA LYS A 3 -6.92 4.02 23.55
C LYS A 3 -5.94 3.35 22.58
N LYS A 4 -6.31 2.19 22.04
CA LYS A 4 -5.58 1.46 21.01
C LYS A 4 -5.52 2.22 19.67
N THR A 5 -6.63 2.79 19.22
CA THR A 5 -6.75 3.56 17.98
C THR A 5 -5.90 4.84 18.02
N VAL A 6 -5.84 5.51 19.19
CA VAL A 6 -5.00 6.71 19.39
C VAL A 6 -3.51 6.41 19.24
N TYR A 7 -3.05 5.33 19.88
CA TYR A 7 -1.65 4.90 19.80
C TYR A 7 -1.26 4.43 18.39
N GLU A 8 -2.13 3.67 17.72
CA GLU A 8 -1.95 3.22 16.35
C GLU A 8 -1.82 4.39 15.37
N PHE A 9 -2.68 5.40 15.52
CA PHE A 9 -2.64 6.64 14.75
C PHE A 9 -1.36 7.44 15.00
N PHE A 10 -0.92 7.56 16.26
CA PHE A 10 0.31 8.26 16.63
C PHE A 10 1.55 7.67 15.94
N ILE A 11 1.70 6.34 15.96
CA ILE A 11 2.86 5.71 15.31
C ILE A 11 2.76 5.81 13.78
N GLY A 12 1.55 5.79 13.23
CA GLY A 12 1.33 6.16 11.84
C GLY A 12 1.90 7.54 11.56
N LEU A 13 1.43 8.58 12.26
CA LEU A 13 1.85 9.97 12.04
C LEU A 13 3.39 10.12 12.04
N LEU A 14 4.09 9.45 12.96
CA LEU A 14 5.55 9.42 13.00
C LEU A 14 6.18 8.80 11.74
N ALA A 15 5.63 7.70 11.23
CA ALA A 15 6.12 7.07 10.01
C ALA A 15 5.90 7.98 8.77
N LEU A 16 4.76 8.68 8.72
CA LEU A 16 4.46 9.65 7.66
C LEU A 16 5.44 10.84 7.70
N MET A 17 5.72 11.35 8.90
CA MET A 17 6.70 12.42 9.11
C MET A 17 8.08 12.00 8.59
N LEU A 18 8.56 10.80 8.93
CA LEU A 18 9.83 10.29 8.40
C LEU A 18 9.83 10.13 6.88
N ALA A 19 8.73 9.65 6.30
CA ALA A 19 8.59 9.55 4.85
C ALA A 19 8.72 10.94 4.19
N LEU A 20 8.05 11.95 4.73
CA LEU A 20 8.07 13.32 4.20
C LEU A 20 9.44 13.98 4.34
N MET A 21 10.10 13.82 5.49
CA MET A 21 11.48 14.30 5.68
C MET A 21 12.45 13.64 4.70
N LEU A 22 12.25 12.35 4.43
CA LEU A 22 13.06 11.60 3.48
C LEU A 22 12.84 12.05 2.03
N VAL A 23 11.61 12.41 1.64
CA VAL A 23 11.33 13.06 0.34
C VAL A 23 12.11 14.37 0.23
N ILE A 24 11.98 15.25 1.23
CA ILE A 24 12.65 16.55 1.24
C ILE A 24 14.17 16.37 1.06
N ASP A 25 14.77 15.46 1.80
CA ASP A 25 16.22 15.17 1.76
C ASP A 25 16.70 14.48 0.46
N ILE A 26 15.79 13.91 -0.34
CA ILE A 26 16.13 13.36 -1.67
C ILE A 26 16.16 14.47 -2.73
N PHE A 27 15.14 15.34 -2.72
CA PHE A 27 14.89 16.30 -3.81
C PHE A 27 15.51 17.67 -3.55
N ILE A 28 15.72 18.04 -2.29
CA ILE A 28 16.20 19.37 -1.90
C ILE A 28 17.57 19.22 -1.25
N PRO A 29 18.64 19.86 -1.77
CA PRO A 29 19.91 19.92 -1.07
C PRO A 29 19.74 20.78 0.18
N LEU A 30 19.78 20.15 1.34
CA LEU A 30 19.55 20.81 2.63
C LEU A 30 20.86 21.43 3.19
N PRO A 31 20.78 22.60 3.85
CA PRO A 31 21.88 23.13 4.65
C PRO A 31 22.28 22.17 5.77
N LYS A 32 23.54 22.22 6.20
CA LYS A 32 24.10 21.29 7.21
C LYS A 32 23.29 21.30 8.51
N GLU A 33 22.81 22.47 8.92
CA GLU A 33 22.02 22.69 10.12
C GLU A 33 20.70 21.91 10.04
N VAL A 34 20.02 21.96 8.89
CA VAL A 34 18.75 21.27 8.65
C VAL A 34 18.97 19.76 8.56
N THR A 35 20.03 19.31 7.89
CA THR A 35 20.41 17.88 7.84
C THR A 35 20.70 17.33 9.25
N LEU A 36 21.31 18.12 10.13
CA LEU A 36 21.58 17.75 11.51
C LEU A 36 20.27 17.60 12.31
N SER A 37 19.34 18.55 12.17
CA SER A 37 18.00 18.46 12.76
C SER A 37 17.25 17.22 12.28
N PHE A 38 17.28 16.95 10.97
CA PHE A 38 16.65 15.77 10.38
C PHE A 38 17.23 14.47 10.94
N TYR A 39 18.55 14.43 11.12
CA TYR A 39 19.24 13.30 11.74
C TYR A 39 18.78 13.06 13.19
N TYR A 40 18.67 14.10 14.02
CA TYR A 40 18.21 13.93 15.40
C TYR A 40 16.75 13.48 15.47
N ILE A 41 15.87 14.08 14.66
CA ILE A 41 14.46 13.70 14.59
C ILE A 41 14.31 12.23 14.14
N ASP A 42 15.03 11.81 13.09
CA ASP A 42 15.02 10.40 12.64
C ASP A 42 15.41 9.45 13.77
N ASN A 43 16.49 9.73 14.50
CA ASN A 43 16.95 8.88 15.59
C ASN A 43 15.95 8.82 16.75
N ILE A 44 15.34 9.95 17.12
CA ILE A 44 14.33 9.98 18.19
C ILE A 44 13.11 9.12 17.81
N VAL A 45 12.58 9.31 16.60
CA VAL A 45 11.45 8.51 16.11
C VAL A 45 11.81 7.02 16.00
N ARG A 46 13.04 6.73 15.57
CA ARG A 46 13.56 5.37 15.47
C ARG A 46 13.68 4.70 16.85
N LEU A 47 14.11 5.42 17.87
CA LEU A 47 14.10 4.93 19.26
C LEU A 47 12.69 4.58 19.73
N ILE A 48 11.70 5.41 19.40
CA ILE A 48 10.29 5.12 19.66
C ILE A 48 9.88 3.81 18.96
N PHE A 49 10.24 3.63 17.68
CA PHE A 49 9.93 2.41 16.92
C PHE A 49 10.64 1.16 17.47
N ILE A 50 11.87 1.30 17.96
CA ILE A 50 12.60 0.21 18.63
C ILE A 50 11.87 -0.20 19.89
N GLY A 51 11.56 0.73 20.79
CA GLY A 51 10.86 0.42 22.04
C GLY A 51 9.50 -0.23 21.78
N ASP A 52 8.75 0.35 20.85
CA ASP A 52 7.48 -0.15 20.34
C ASP A 52 7.55 -1.61 19.85
N TYR A 53 8.57 -1.95 19.05
CA TYR A 53 8.76 -3.31 18.56
C TYR A 53 9.23 -4.26 19.65
N MET A 54 10.15 -3.83 20.52
CA MET A 54 10.70 -4.65 21.60
C MET A 54 9.63 -5.04 22.63
N ILE A 55 8.76 -4.10 23.02
CA ILE A 55 7.63 -4.41 23.93
C ILE A 55 6.73 -5.47 23.31
N ARG A 56 6.33 -5.30 22.05
CA ARG A 56 5.50 -6.30 21.34
C ARG A 56 6.22 -7.64 21.17
N PHE A 57 7.53 -7.61 20.91
CA PHE A 57 8.36 -8.80 20.78
C PHE A 57 8.43 -9.59 22.09
N VAL A 58 8.62 -8.93 23.23
CA VAL A 58 8.67 -9.56 24.56
C VAL A 58 7.33 -10.19 24.93
N ILE A 59 6.20 -9.51 24.66
CA ILE A 59 4.85 -10.01 24.94
C ILE A 59 4.45 -11.19 24.03
N ALA A 60 4.99 -11.27 22.81
CA ALA A 60 4.61 -12.29 21.85
C ALA A 60 4.98 -13.71 22.32
N LYS A 61 3.99 -14.62 22.30
CA LYS A 61 4.16 -16.04 22.68
C LYS A 61 5.11 -16.82 21.74
N GLY A 62 5.21 -16.44 20.47
CA GLY A 62 6.08 -17.08 19.48
C GLY A 62 7.02 -16.10 18.79
N LYS A 63 8.29 -16.07 19.20
CA LYS A 63 9.28 -15.06 18.74
C LYS A 63 9.55 -15.11 17.23
N ARG A 64 9.75 -16.31 16.68
CA ARG A 64 10.00 -16.49 15.23
C ARG A 64 8.79 -16.08 14.38
N ILE A 65 7.59 -16.49 14.81
CA ILE A 65 6.34 -16.13 14.14
C ILE A 65 6.12 -14.62 14.20
N PHE A 66 6.40 -14.00 15.35
CA PHE A 66 6.30 -12.56 15.53
C PHE A 66 7.23 -11.80 14.57
N ILE A 67 8.50 -12.20 14.47
CA ILE A 67 9.47 -11.55 13.56
C ILE A 67 8.97 -11.63 12.12
N LYS A 68 8.54 -12.83 11.68
CA LYS A 68 8.03 -13.05 10.31
C LYS A 68 6.81 -12.19 10.01
N ASN A 69 5.92 -12.01 10.97
CA ASN A 69 4.71 -11.21 10.80
C ASN A 69 4.95 -9.69 10.89
N ASN A 70 6.09 -9.26 11.46
CA ASN A 70 6.42 -7.84 11.67
C ASN A 70 7.74 -7.45 10.99
N MET A 71 8.05 -8.02 9.82
CA MET A 71 9.28 -7.72 9.07
C MET A 71 9.39 -6.23 8.67
N ILE A 72 8.26 -5.60 8.35
CA ILE A 72 8.19 -4.17 8.00
C ILE A 72 8.64 -3.29 9.16
N ASP A 73 8.21 -3.61 10.38
CA ASP A 73 8.63 -2.87 11.57
C ASP A 73 10.13 -3.04 11.80
N LEU A 74 10.66 -4.25 11.62
CA LEU A 74 12.09 -4.54 11.75
C LEU A 74 12.91 -3.72 10.75
N MET A 75 12.47 -3.66 9.48
CA MET A 75 13.14 -2.86 8.46
C MET A 75 13.11 -1.37 8.75
N SER A 76 12.01 -0.85 9.29
CA SER A 76 11.89 0.57 9.66
C SER A 76 12.80 0.98 10.82
N ILE A 77 13.22 0.02 11.64
CA ILE A 77 14.08 0.26 12.82
C ILE A 77 15.55 0.40 12.42
N ILE A 78 16.00 -0.36 11.43
CA ILE A 78 17.41 -0.40 11.05
C ILE A 78 17.81 0.93 10.39
N PRO A 79 18.86 1.62 10.87
CA PRO A 79 19.29 2.89 10.33
C PRO A 79 19.75 2.75 8.88
N LEU A 80 19.39 3.72 8.04
CA LEU A 80 19.81 3.79 6.63
C LEU A 80 21.31 3.58 6.46
N ARG A 81 22.11 4.17 7.36
CA ARG A 81 23.58 4.04 7.36
C ARG A 81 24.05 2.60 7.57
N ALA A 82 23.33 1.79 8.33
CA ALA A 82 23.66 0.38 8.51
C ALA A 82 23.41 -0.42 7.22
N TYR A 83 22.30 -0.14 6.52
CA TYR A 83 22.05 -0.74 5.20
C TYR A 83 23.14 -0.41 4.18
N ILE A 84 23.57 0.85 4.13
CA ILE A 84 24.66 1.30 3.26
C ILE A 84 25.99 0.65 3.64
N LYS A 85 26.31 0.56 4.94
CA LYS A 85 27.53 -0.10 5.42
C LYS A 85 27.55 -1.57 5.03
N ILE A 86 26.41 -2.27 5.16
CA ILE A 86 26.28 -3.66 4.71
C ILE A 86 26.45 -3.76 3.18
N ALA A 87 25.81 -2.89 2.41
CA ALA A 87 25.94 -2.87 0.95
C ALA A 87 27.38 -2.58 0.50
N SER A 88 28.10 -1.70 1.20
CA SER A 88 29.51 -1.38 0.92
C SER A 88 30.48 -2.52 1.17
N LEU A 89 30.12 -3.51 2.01
CA LEU A 89 30.96 -4.70 2.26
C LEU A 89 30.95 -5.70 1.10
N ILE A 90 30.01 -5.58 0.15
CA ILE A 90 29.81 -6.54 -0.96
C ILE A 90 30.53 -6.09 -2.24
N ASN A 91 31.48 -5.13 -2.17
CA ASN A 91 32.22 -4.57 -3.33
C ASN A 91 31.37 -4.01 -4.49
N LEU A 92 30.05 -3.90 -4.34
CA LEU A 92 29.14 -3.24 -5.30
C LEU A 92 29.28 -1.70 -5.29
N ALA A 93 30.00 -1.15 -4.32
CA ALA A 93 30.17 0.29 -4.10
C ALA A 93 31.24 0.96 -4.99
N TYR A 94 31.97 0.20 -5.81
CA TYR A 94 33.07 0.73 -6.64
C TYR A 94 32.61 1.31 -7.99
N ILE A 95 31.39 0.97 -8.44
CA ILE A 95 30.88 1.31 -9.78
C ILE A 95 29.84 2.45 -9.74
N ILE A 96 29.22 2.69 -8.59
CA ILE A 96 28.10 3.63 -8.42
C ILE A 96 28.48 4.66 -7.36
N GLU A 97 28.27 5.95 -7.65
CA GLU A 97 28.53 7.02 -6.69
C GLU A 97 27.83 6.73 -5.34
N PRO A 98 28.54 6.82 -4.20
CA PRO A 98 27.97 6.55 -2.87
C PRO A 98 26.67 7.33 -2.59
N ASN A 99 26.56 8.54 -3.14
CA ASN A 99 25.40 9.41 -3.02
C ASN A 99 24.15 8.86 -3.74
N VAL A 100 24.34 8.17 -4.86
CA VAL A 100 23.25 7.52 -5.61
C VAL A 100 22.71 6.33 -4.83
N ILE A 101 23.60 5.49 -4.26
CA ILE A 101 23.20 4.34 -3.42
C ILE A 101 22.37 4.82 -2.22
N ILE A 102 22.80 5.91 -1.57
CA ILE A 102 22.07 6.53 -0.45
C ILE A 102 20.66 6.95 -0.89
N LYS A 103 20.51 7.63 -2.03
CA LYS A 103 19.21 8.09 -2.53
C LYS A 103 18.28 6.93 -2.90
N VAL A 104 18.79 5.89 -3.55
CA VAL A 104 18.02 4.69 -3.92
C VAL A 104 17.48 3.96 -2.69
N PHE A 105 18.34 3.76 -1.68
CA PHE A 105 17.91 3.13 -0.44
C PHE A 105 16.90 3.99 0.33
N LYS A 106 17.04 5.32 0.29
CA LYS A 106 16.02 6.23 0.84
C LYS A 106 14.67 6.04 0.15
N MET A 107 14.64 5.97 -1.19
CA MET A 107 13.40 5.74 -1.95
C MET A 107 12.75 4.39 -1.64
N PHE A 108 13.54 3.32 -1.47
CA PHE A 108 13.03 2.04 -1.00
C PHE A 108 12.42 2.15 0.42
N MET A 109 13.09 2.87 1.33
CA MET A 109 12.60 3.13 2.69
C MET A 109 11.32 3.96 2.72
N LEU A 110 11.11 4.86 1.76
CA LEU A 110 9.85 5.58 1.61
C LEU A 110 8.67 4.60 1.51
N GLY A 111 8.80 3.59 0.65
CA GLY A 111 7.80 2.53 0.50
C GLY A 111 7.53 1.82 1.83
N ILE A 112 8.57 1.50 2.61
CA ILE A 112 8.45 0.86 3.93
C ILE A 112 7.69 1.75 4.93
N PHE A 113 7.96 3.06 4.95
CA PHE A 113 7.26 3.98 5.85
C PHE A 113 5.79 4.16 5.48
N PHE A 114 5.47 4.25 4.18
CA PHE A 114 4.08 4.26 3.69
C PHE A 114 3.32 2.97 4.07
N VAL A 115 4.00 1.83 3.97
CA VAL A 115 3.49 0.52 4.37
C VAL A 115 3.25 0.48 5.89
N LYS A 116 4.21 0.96 6.69
CA LYS A 116 4.09 1.02 8.16
C LYS A 116 2.96 1.94 8.62
N PHE A 117 2.77 3.09 7.97
CA PHE A 117 1.64 4.00 8.22
C PHE A 117 0.30 3.26 8.15
N LYS A 118 0.09 2.53 7.04
CA LYS A 118 -1.16 1.81 6.74
C LYS A 118 -1.35 0.55 7.58
N VAL A 119 -0.30 -0.22 7.86
CA VAL A 119 -0.38 -1.44 8.68
C VAL A 119 -0.81 -1.14 10.11
N LYS A 120 -0.48 0.07 10.60
CA LYS A 120 -0.73 0.45 11.98
C LYS A 120 -2.09 1.12 12.18
N THR A 121 -2.64 1.81 11.18
CA THR A 121 -4.05 2.25 11.15
C THR A 121 -4.99 1.10 10.79
N LYS A 122 -4.97 0.02 11.58
CA LYS A 122 -5.59 -1.28 11.25
C LYS A 122 -7.09 -1.36 11.52
N GLU A 123 -7.71 -0.31 12.05
CA GLU A 123 -9.14 -0.31 12.39
C GLU A 123 -10.10 0.04 11.27
N GLU A 124 -9.64 0.24 10.03
CA GLU A 124 -10.58 0.18 8.92
C GLU A 124 -9.93 -0.36 7.65
N ILE A 125 -10.65 -1.25 6.98
CA ILE A 125 -10.36 -1.87 5.68
C ILE A 125 -9.66 -3.23 5.79
N ARG A 126 -10.50 -4.22 6.12
CA ARG A 126 -10.38 -5.63 5.76
C ARG A 126 -10.41 -5.81 4.23
N THR A 127 -9.40 -5.32 3.51
CA THR A 127 -9.18 -5.56 2.07
C THR A 127 -7.74 -5.15 1.76
N ASN A 128 -7.08 -5.69 0.73
CA ASN A 128 -6.42 -4.86 -0.31
C ASN A 128 -5.37 -5.63 -1.12
N ARG A 129 -5.84 -6.39 -2.12
CA ARG A 129 -5.05 -6.72 -3.33
C ARG A 129 -4.47 -5.45 -3.97
N VAL A 130 -5.21 -4.33 -3.89
CA VAL A 130 -4.81 -2.97 -4.31
C VAL A 130 -3.53 -2.47 -3.61
N TYR A 131 -3.33 -2.83 -2.34
CA TYR A 131 -2.18 -2.36 -1.56
C TYR A 131 -0.89 -3.04 -1.99
N TYR A 132 -0.91 -4.36 -2.17
CA TYR A 132 0.23 -5.09 -2.72
C TYR A 132 0.61 -4.58 -4.12
N LEU A 133 -0.38 -4.24 -4.95
CA LEU A 133 -0.15 -3.68 -6.27
C LEU A 133 0.56 -2.32 -6.22
N LEU A 134 0.22 -1.45 -5.28
CA LEU A 134 0.88 -0.14 -5.11
C LEU A 134 2.34 -0.26 -4.65
N ILE A 135 2.66 -1.23 -3.79
CA ILE A 135 4.05 -1.48 -3.35
C ILE A 135 4.88 -2.00 -4.51
N ILE A 136 4.35 -2.98 -5.24
CA ILE A 136 5.02 -3.60 -6.38
C ILE A 136 5.25 -2.55 -7.47
N SER A 137 4.25 -1.72 -7.80
CA SER A 137 4.41 -0.66 -8.81
C SER A 137 5.45 0.37 -8.41
N THR A 138 5.41 0.85 -7.16
CA THR A 138 6.42 1.80 -6.65
C THR A 138 7.82 1.21 -6.72
N THR A 139 7.98 -0.07 -6.35
CA THR A 139 9.27 -0.77 -6.42
C THR A 139 9.77 -0.87 -7.86
N ILE A 140 8.89 -1.23 -8.81
CA ILE A 140 9.23 -1.34 -10.24
C ILE A 140 9.64 0.03 -10.81
N ILE A 141 8.91 1.11 -10.48
CA ILE A 141 9.25 2.47 -10.93
C ILE A 141 10.63 2.88 -10.42
N VAL A 142 10.95 2.62 -9.16
CA VAL A 142 12.26 2.96 -8.57
C VAL A 142 13.38 2.15 -9.22
N ILE A 143 13.18 0.84 -9.42
CA ILE A 143 14.17 0.00 -10.11
C ILE A 143 14.38 0.48 -11.55
N GLY A 144 13.29 0.77 -12.28
CA GLY A 144 13.34 1.33 -13.62
C GLY A 144 14.14 2.63 -13.66
N ALA A 145 13.89 3.55 -12.72
CA ALA A 145 14.59 4.83 -12.62
C ALA A 145 16.10 4.65 -12.41
N VAL A 146 16.50 3.71 -11.55
CA VAL A 146 17.92 3.42 -11.31
C VAL A 146 18.59 2.88 -12.56
N ILE A 147 17.97 1.88 -13.19
CA ILE A 147 18.55 1.25 -14.37
C ILE A 147 18.66 2.25 -15.52
N ILE A 148 17.62 3.06 -15.75
CA ILE A 148 17.61 4.10 -16.78
C ILE A 148 18.64 5.19 -16.48
N SER A 149 18.76 5.65 -15.24
CA SER A 149 19.79 6.64 -14.85
C SER A 149 21.20 6.13 -15.15
N LEU A 150 21.48 4.86 -14.88
CA LEU A 150 22.79 4.24 -15.14
C LEU A 150 23.08 4.07 -16.64
N ILE A 151 22.08 3.68 -17.44
CA ILE A 151 22.27 3.41 -18.86
C ILE A 151 22.31 4.69 -19.70
N GLU A 152 21.43 5.64 -19.41
CA GLU A 152 21.30 6.88 -20.18
C GLU A 152 22.21 7.99 -19.66
N GLY A 153 22.81 7.81 -18.48
CA GLY A 153 23.66 8.83 -17.84
C GLY A 153 22.90 10.09 -17.44
N ILE A 154 21.58 9.99 -17.23
CA ILE A 154 20.72 11.10 -16.79
C ILE A 154 20.60 11.13 -15.26
N SER A 155 20.23 12.29 -14.71
CA SER A 155 20.05 12.43 -13.27
C SER A 155 19.00 11.46 -12.75
N LEU A 156 19.17 10.96 -11.52
CA LEU A 156 18.19 10.04 -10.91
C LEU A 156 16.81 10.69 -10.77
N GLY A 157 16.76 12.02 -10.62
CA GLY A 157 15.50 12.78 -10.59
C GLY A 157 14.76 12.70 -11.93
N ASP A 158 15.46 12.95 -13.03
CA ASP A 158 14.89 12.87 -14.38
C ASP A 158 14.52 11.44 -14.75
N ALA A 159 15.34 10.46 -14.35
CA ALA A 159 15.04 9.05 -14.57
C ALA A 159 13.82 8.57 -13.77
N LEU A 160 13.64 9.09 -12.55
CA LEU A 160 12.47 8.79 -11.71
C LEU A 160 11.21 9.44 -12.27
N TRP A 161 11.30 10.70 -12.67
CA TRP A 161 10.23 11.41 -13.37
C TRP A 161 9.81 10.66 -14.64
N TRP A 162 10.78 10.33 -15.50
CA TRP A 162 10.53 9.58 -16.73
C TRP A 162 9.90 8.21 -16.44
N SER A 163 10.40 7.47 -15.45
CA SER A 163 9.89 6.14 -15.10
C SER A 163 8.47 6.22 -14.55
N PHE A 164 8.16 7.23 -13.74
CA PHE A 164 6.83 7.46 -13.21
C PHE A 164 5.84 7.78 -14.34
N VAL A 165 6.15 8.79 -15.16
CA VAL A 165 5.34 9.25 -16.29
C VAL A 165 5.10 8.14 -17.32
N THR A 166 6.12 7.30 -17.56
CA THR A 166 6.02 6.14 -18.46
C THR A 166 5.17 5.02 -17.86
N PHE A 167 5.40 4.67 -16.58
CA PHE A 167 4.65 3.62 -15.90
C PHE A 167 3.16 3.96 -15.77
N THR A 168 2.83 5.24 -15.54
CA THR A 168 1.43 5.72 -15.50
C THR A 168 0.85 6.01 -16.88
N THR A 169 1.57 5.67 -17.95
CA THR A 169 1.16 5.86 -19.35
C THR A 169 0.81 7.31 -19.72
N VAL A 170 1.40 8.30 -19.05
CA VAL A 170 1.18 9.74 -19.31
C VAL A 170 2.03 10.19 -20.51
N GLY A 171 3.32 9.87 -20.48
CA GLY A 171 4.23 10.07 -21.62
C GLY A 171 4.38 11.52 -22.11
N TYR A 172 4.78 12.46 -21.24
CA TYR A 172 4.99 13.87 -21.63
C TYR A 172 6.01 14.07 -22.76
N GLY A 173 6.99 13.18 -22.89
CA GLY A 173 8.00 13.21 -23.96
C GLY A 173 9.09 14.28 -23.78
N ASP A 174 9.17 14.87 -22.59
CA ASP A 174 10.18 15.85 -22.17
C ASP A 174 11.55 15.20 -21.89
N VAL A 175 11.56 13.97 -21.36
CA VAL A 175 12.75 13.13 -21.22
C VAL A 175 12.65 11.96 -22.20
N VAL A 176 13.67 11.78 -23.03
CA VAL A 176 13.69 10.73 -24.07
C VAL A 176 14.95 9.87 -23.94
N LEU A 177 14.75 8.55 -23.95
CA LEU A 177 15.84 7.57 -23.91
C LEU A 177 16.51 7.45 -25.29
N LYS A 178 17.83 7.66 -25.31
CA LYS A 178 18.64 7.67 -26.53
C LYS A 178 19.26 6.31 -26.81
N THR A 179 19.53 5.51 -25.78
CA THR A 179 20.20 4.22 -25.97
C THR A 179 19.23 3.10 -26.36
N GLN A 180 19.71 2.15 -27.15
CA GLN A 180 18.94 0.96 -27.52
C GLN A 180 18.57 0.13 -26.28
N LEU A 181 19.50 0.01 -25.33
CA LEU A 181 19.32 -0.78 -24.12
C LEU A 181 18.31 -0.12 -23.17
N GLY A 182 18.35 1.21 -23.02
CA GLY A 182 17.36 1.98 -22.28
C GLY A 182 15.96 1.82 -22.87
N ARG A 183 15.83 1.86 -24.19
CA ARG A 183 14.55 1.61 -24.89
C ARG A 183 14.03 0.19 -24.67
N SER A 184 14.87 -0.84 -24.69
CA SER A 184 14.45 -2.21 -24.38
C SER A 184 13.90 -2.34 -22.96
N ILE A 185 14.52 -1.67 -21.99
CA ILE A 185 14.05 -1.66 -20.59
C ILE A 185 12.77 -0.85 -20.43
N ALA A 186 12.63 0.23 -21.18
CA ALA A 186 11.40 1.02 -21.22
C ALA A 186 10.19 0.19 -21.66
N VAL A 187 10.34 -0.68 -22.66
CA VAL A 187 9.26 -1.57 -23.10
C VAL A 187 8.79 -2.46 -21.94
N ILE A 188 9.73 -3.03 -21.17
CA ILE A 188 9.41 -3.85 -19.99
C ILE A 188 8.63 -3.01 -18.96
N LEU A 189 9.10 -1.79 -18.67
CA LEU A 189 8.45 -0.88 -17.73
C LEU A 189 7.02 -0.51 -18.17
N MET A 190 6.81 -0.27 -19.47
CA MET A 190 5.51 0.04 -20.05
C MET A 190 4.52 -1.13 -19.91
N VAL A 191 4.97 -2.38 -20.14
CA VAL A 191 4.13 -3.58 -19.97
C VAL A 191 3.63 -3.69 -18.52
N PHE A 192 4.50 -3.45 -17.54
CA PHE A 192 4.09 -3.42 -16.13
C PHE A 192 3.12 -2.29 -15.83
N GLY A 193 3.33 -1.10 -16.41
CA GLY A 193 2.43 0.05 -16.27
C GLY A 193 1.02 -0.24 -16.75
N VAL A 194 0.89 -0.75 -17.98
CA VAL A 194 -0.40 -1.14 -18.57
C VAL A 194 -1.08 -2.24 -17.73
N GLY A 195 -0.32 -3.24 -17.29
CA GLY A 195 -0.82 -4.30 -16.42
C GLY A 195 -1.37 -3.76 -15.09
N PHE A 196 -0.68 -2.81 -14.47
CA PHE A 196 -1.12 -2.15 -13.24
C PHE A 196 -2.46 -1.41 -13.44
N ILE A 197 -2.58 -0.62 -14.51
CA ILE A 197 -3.84 0.08 -14.84
C ILE A 197 -4.98 -0.93 -15.04
N GLY A 198 -4.75 -2.01 -15.81
CA GLY A 198 -5.78 -3.03 -16.05
C GLY A 198 -6.27 -3.72 -14.77
N ILE A 199 -5.35 -4.08 -13.88
CA ILE A 199 -5.71 -4.75 -12.61
C ILE A 199 -6.45 -3.78 -11.68
N THR A 200 -6.01 -2.52 -11.59
CA THR A 200 -6.67 -1.52 -10.73
C THR A 200 -8.07 -1.16 -11.24
N SER A 201 -8.25 -0.94 -12.54
CA SER A 201 -9.56 -0.74 -13.17
C SER A 201 -10.50 -1.92 -12.92
N THR A 202 -10.02 -3.15 -13.08
CA THR A 202 -10.80 -4.36 -12.79
C THR A 202 -11.19 -4.43 -11.32
N ALA A 203 -10.28 -4.12 -10.40
CA ALA A 203 -10.55 -4.11 -8.97
C ALA A 203 -11.63 -3.09 -8.59
N ILE A 204 -11.61 -1.90 -9.21
CA ILE A 204 -12.63 -0.86 -9.01
C ILE A 204 -13.96 -1.31 -9.60
N ALA A 205 -13.98 -1.80 -10.85
CA ALA A 205 -15.18 -2.29 -11.52
C ALA A 205 -15.88 -3.39 -10.71
N LEU A 206 -15.11 -4.37 -10.20
CA LEU A 206 -15.65 -5.44 -9.34
C LEU A 206 -16.23 -4.89 -8.03
N ARG A 207 -15.64 -3.85 -7.44
CA ARG A 207 -16.21 -3.20 -6.24
C ARG A 207 -17.53 -2.51 -6.54
N VAL A 208 -17.64 -1.80 -7.66
CA VAL A 208 -18.87 -1.12 -8.09
C VAL A 208 -19.98 -2.15 -8.39
N LEU A 209 -19.66 -3.19 -9.17
CA LEU A 209 -20.61 -4.25 -9.51
C LEU A 209 -21.09 -5.02 -8.28
N ASN A 210 -20.19 -5.36 -7.36
CA ASN A 210 -20.56 -6.09 -6.15
C ASN A 210 -21.27 -5.21 -5.12
N GLY A 211 -20.97 -3.91 -5.06
CA GLY A 211 -21.70 -2.94 -4.25
C GLY A 211 -23.18 -2.87 -4.67
N GLY A 212 -23.44 -2.71 -5.97
CA GLY A 212 -24.80 -2.66 -6.51
C GLY A 212 -25.58 -3.97 -6.38
N LYS A 213 -24.91 -5.13 -6.47
CA LYS A 213 -25.56 -6.45 -6.23
C LYS A 213 -26.01 -6.62 -4.78
N LYS A 214 -25.18 -6.17 -3.82
CA LYS A 214 -25.50 -6.31 -2.40
C LYS A 214 -26.69 -5.43 -2.01
N GLU A 215 -26.72 -4.20 -2.50
CA GLU A 215 -27.82 -3.25 -2.27
C GLU A 215 -29.14 -3.70 -2.92
N LYS A 216 -29.11 -4.21 -4.16
CA LYS A 216 -30.29 -4.78 -4.82
C LYS A 216 -30.86 -6.00 -4.10
N ASN A 217 -30.00 -6.93 -3.65
CA ASN A 217 -30.47 -8.13 -2.93
C ASN A 217 -31.10 -7.76 -1.58
N THR A 218 -30.51 -6.82 -0.84
CA THR A 218 -31.09 -6.33 0.42
C THR A 218 -32.43 -5.61 0.16
N SER A 219 -32.52 -4.77 -0.88
CA SER A 219 -33.76 -4.08 -1.23
C SER A 219 -34.88 -5.05 -1.65
N TYR A 220 -34.59 -6.05 -2.48
CA TYR A 220 -35.58 -7.06 -2.88
C TYR A 220 -36.06 -7.90 -1.69
N LYS A 221 -35.14 -8.36 -0.83
CA LYS A 221 -35.49 -9.11 0.39
C LYS A 221 -36.44 -8.32 1.29
N ASN A 222 -36.15 -7.03 1.48
CA ASN A 222 -36.98 -6.15 2.32
C ASN A 222 -38.38 -5.96 1.72
N LYS A 223 -38.50 -5.75 0.40
CA LYS A 223 -39.81 -5.66 -0.28
C LYS A 223 -40.65 -6.93 -0.14
N VAL A 224 -40.02 -8.11 -0.28
CA VAL A 224 -40.71 -9.39 -0.11
C VAL A 224 -41.18 -9.59 1.33
N LEU A 225 -40.33 -9.28 2.32
CA LEU A 225 -40.70 -9.36 3.73
C LEU A 225 -41.81 -8.37 4.11
N GLU A 226 -41.81 -7.18 3.52
CA GLU A 226 -42.86 -6.19 3.71
C GLU A 226 -44.20 -6.65 3.12
N GLY A 227 -44.19 -7.27 1.94
CA GLY A 227 -45.38 -7.89 1.35
C GLY A 227 -45.95 -9.03 2.22
N ILE A 228 -45.08 -9.87 2.79
CA ILE A 228 -45.50 -10.93 3.72
C ILE A 228 -46.12 -10.34 4.99
N LYS A 229 -45.54 -9.25 5.54
CA LYS A 229 -46.14 -8.57 6.70
C LYS A 229 -47.56 -8.08 6.39
N LEU A 230 -47.76 -7.43 5.25
CA LEU A 230 -49.09 -6.96 4.83
C LEU A 230 -50.10 -8.10 4.67
N MET A 231 -49.66 -9.25 4.15
CA MET A 231 -50.50 -10.46 4.06
C MET A 231 -50.86 -11.00 5.46
N LEU A 232 -49.90 -11.02 6.38
CA LEU A 232 -50.12 -11.47 7.76
C LEU A 232 -50.97 -10.49 8.60
N ASP A 233 -50.90 -9.19 8.31
CA ASP A 233 -51.73 -8.18 8.97
C ASP A 233 -53.23 -8.39 8.65
N ASN A 234 -53.55 -9.09 7.55
CA ASN A 234 -54.91 -9.44 7.15
C ASN A 234 -55.12 -10.97 7.14
N TYR A 235 -54.60 -11.66 8.16
CA TYR A 235 -54.52 -13.12 8.20
C TYR A 235 -55.87 -13.84 8.07
N ASP A 236 -56.97 -13.22 8.52
CA ASP A 236 -58.32 -13.79 8.45
C ASP A 236 -58.80 -14.04 7.00
N SER A 237 -58.15 -13.38 6.02
CA SER A 237 -58.47 -13.47 4.59
C SER A 237 -57.56 -14.41 3.80
N LEU A 238 -56.56 -15.02 4.45
CA LEU A 238 -55.59 -15.91 3.79
C LEU A 238 -56.20 -17.28 3.52
N SER A 239 -55.97 -17.80 2.32
CA SER A 239 -56.25 -19.20 2.00
C SER A 239 -55.10 -20.11 2.49
N ASP A 240 -55.38 -21.41 2.61
CA ASP A 240 -54.34 -22.41 2.90
C ASP A 240 -53.21 -22.37 1.85
N GLU A 241 -53.54 -22.05 0.59
CA GLU A 241 -52.55 -21.92 -0.49
C GLU A 241 -51.64 -20.70 -0.29
N ASP A 242 -52.17 -19.58 0.21
CA ASP A 242 -51.38 -18.39 0.52
C ASP A 242 -50.39 -18.63 1.66
N ILE A 243 -50.83 -19.35 2.71
CA ILE A 243 -49.98 -19.74 3.84
C ILE A 243 -48.83 -20.62 3.35
N ASP A 244 -49.13 -21.61 2.48
CA ASP A 244 -48.15 -22.52 1.93
C ASP A 244 -47.12 -21.80 1.04
N ASN A 245 -47.58 -20.78 0.29
CA ASN A 245 -46.73 -19.90 -0.51
C ASN A 245 -45.81 -19.03 0.35
N ILE A 246 -46.31 -18.43 1.44
CA ILE A 246 -45.48 -17.66 2.39
C ILE A 246 -44.39 -18.55 2.98
N VAL A 247 -44.72 -19.77 3.40
CA VAL A 247 -43.75 -20.73 3.94
C VAL A 247 -42.69 -21.09 2.91
N LYS A 248 -43.07 -21.35 1.65
CA LYS A 248 -42.12 -21.61 0.54
C LYS A 248 -41.19 -20.43 0.30
N ILE A 249 -41.73 -19.20 0.29
CA ILE A 249 -40.94 -17.98 0.09
C ILE A 249 -39.93 -17.80 1.23
N LEU A 250 -40.36 -17.94 2.49
CA LEU A 250 -39.48 -17.81 3.66
C LEU A 250 -38.38 -18.87 3.69
N LYS A 251 -38.70 -20.14 3.35
CA LYS A 251 -37.70 -21.20 3.19
C LYS A 251 -36.67 -20.84 2.11
N SER A 252 -37.12 -20.36 0.95
CA SER A 252 -36.23 -19.96 -0.14
C SER A 252 -35.29 -18.79 0.22
N LEU A 253 -35.75 -17.86 1.07
CA LEU A 253 -34.95 -16.74 1.55
C LEU A 253 -33.90 -17.17 2.58
N ARG A 254 -34.25 -18.12 3.46
CA ARG A 254 -33.35 -18.68 4.46
C ARG A 254 -32.23 -19.52 3.82
N ASP A 255 -32.57 -20.34 2.83
CA ASP A 255 -31.60 -21.25 2.21
C ASP A 255 -30.57 -20.50 1.33
N LYS A 256 -30.84 -19.24 0.96
CA LYS A 256 -29.87 -18.34 0.30
C LYS A 256 -28.84 -17.71 1.27
N GLU A 257 -28.99 -17.88 2.59
CA GLU A 257 -28.09 -17.32 3.61
C GLU A 257 -27.12 -18.34 4.23
N GLY A 258 -27.28 -19.65 3.95
CA GLY A 258 -26.35 -20.72 4.33
C GLY A 258 -25.27 -20.98 3.30
#